data_AF-A0A838FQU3-F1
#
_entry.id   AF-A0A838FQU3-F1
#
_cell.length_a   1.000
_cell.length_b   1.000
_cell.length_c   1.000
_cell.angle_alpha   90.00
_cell.angle_beta   90.00
_cell.angle_gamma   90.00
#
_symmetry.space_group_name_H-M   'P 1'
#
loop_
_entity.id
_entity.type
_entity.pdbx_description
1 polymer ?
#
loop_
_entity_poly.entity_id
_entity_poly.type
_entity_poly.pdbx_seq_one_letter_code
_entity_poly.pdbx_strand_id
1 'polypeptide(L)'
;MSAPVRILVTGGTFDKEYDELTGQLFFKDTHLGEMLRLGRSRVEVTIRTVMMIDSLDMTDADRAVIVQNCTQCPEERIVVTHGTDTMTETAAAIAATVSHKTVVLTGAMIPYAFGSSDG
;
A
#
# COMPACT_ATOMS: atom_id res chain seq x y z
N MET A 1 2.60 -11.21 -22.96
CA MET A 1 1.86 -10.43 -21.94
C MET A 1 2.71 -10.40 -20.67
N SER A 2 2.81 -9.27 -19.98
CA SER A 2 3.50 -9.23 -18.68
C SER A 2 2.70 -10.03 -17.66
N ALA A 3 3.36 -10.71 -16.73
CA ALA A 3 2.67 -11.32 -15.60
C ALA A 3 1.90 -10.26 -14.77
N PRO A 4 0.69 -10.56 -14.30
CA PRO A 4 -0.13 -9.63 -13.53
C PRO A 4 0.52 -9.29 -12.18
N VAL A 5 0.34 -8.06 -11.73
CA VAL A 5 0.88 -7.56 -10.46
C VAL A 5 -0.24 -7.40 -9.44
N ARG A 6 -0.05 -7.93 -8.23
CA ARG A 6 -0.94 -7.68 -7.09
C ARG A 6 -0.54 -6.37 -6.43
N ILE A 7 -1.51 -5.47 -6.21
CA ILE A 7 -1.30 -4.30 -5.36
C ILE A 7 -2.13 -4.50 -4.09
N LEU A 8 -1.47 -4.51 -2.94
CA LEU A 8 -2.09 -4.59 -1.62
C LEU A 8 -2.05 -3.22 -0.96
N VAL A 9 -3.21 -2.66 -0.65
CA VAL A 9 -3.31 -1.35 -0.01
C VAL A 9 -3.45 -1.51 1.49
N THR A 10 -2.59 -0.86 2.26
CA THR A 10 -2.64 -0.89 3.73
C THR A 10 -2.88 0.49 4.35
N GLY A 11 -3.14 1.52 3.54
CA GLY A 11 -3.25 2.91 3.94
C GLY A 11 -1.90 3.63 3.88
N GLY A 12 -1.51 4.28 4.98
CA GLY A 12 -0.36 5.17 5.00
C GLY A 12 -0.58 6.48 4.26
N THR A 13 0.45 7.32 4.20
CA THR A 13 0.35 8.69 3.67
C THR A 13 -0.26 8.78 2.27
N PHE A 14 -0.09 7.76 1.42
CA PHE A 14 -0.70 7.66 0.09
C PHE A 14 -2.19 8.03 0.07
N ASP A 15 -2.94 7.50 1.05
CA ASP A 15 -4.40 7.55 1.05
C ASP A 15 -4.97 8.46 2.15
N LYS A 16 -4.14 9.32 2.74
CA LYS A 16 -4.60 10.34 3.68
C LYS A 16 -5.25 11.50 2.92
N GLU A 17 -6.50 11.79 3.26
CA GLU A 17 -7.21 13.02 2.89
C GLU A 17 -7.15 14.03 4.04
N TYR A 18 -7.36 15.31 3.71
CA TYR A 18 -7.38 16.40 4.68
C TYR A 18 -8.78 16.97 4.80
N ASP A 19 -9.32 16.94 6.01
CA ASP A 19 -10.55 17.65 6.33
C ASP A 19 -10.21 19.12 6.63
N GLU A 20 -10.53 20.00 5.69
CA GLU A 20 -10.30 21.44 5.82
C GLU A 20 -11.12 22.11 6.94
N LEU A 21 -12.20 21.48 7.40
CA LEU A 21 -13.05 22.03 8.48
C LEU A 21 -12.46 21.73 9.86
N THR A 22 -11.91 20.53 10.04
CA THR A 22 -11.38 20.07 11.34
C THR A 22 -9.85 20.12 11.42
N GLY A 23 -9.17 20.22 10.28
CA GLY A 23 -7.72 20.15 10.16
C GLY A 23 -7.13 18.75 10.35
N GLN A 24 -7.97 17.70 10.34
CA GLN A 24 -7.54 16.33 10.60
C GLN A 24 -7.25 15.58 9.30
N LEU A 25 -6.27 14.67 9.36
CA LEU A 25 -6.01 13.70 8.30
C LEU A 25 -6.81 12.43 8.57
N PHE A 26 -7.45 11.90 7.54
CA PHE A 26 -8.26 10.68 7.63
C PHE A 26 -8.12 9.81 6.37
N PHE A 27 -8.59 8.57 6.45
CA PHE A 27 -8.62 7.64 5.32
C PHE A 27 -10.04 7.51 4.78
N LYS A 28 -10.19 7.49 3.46
CA LYS A 28 -11.50 7.27 2.81
C LYS A 28 -11.45 6.09 1.85
N ASP A 29 -10.83 6.30 0.70
CA ASP A 29 -10.62 5.31 -0.35
C ASP A 29 -9.17 5.41 -0.84
N THR A 30 -8.72 4.42 -1.60
CA THR A 30 -7.37 4.49 -2.18
C THR A 30 -7.34 5.31 -3.47
N HIS A 31 -6.29 6.12 -3.64
CA HIS A 31 -6.08 6.90 -4.87
C HIS A 31 -5.38 6.10 -5.99
N LEU A 32 -4.92 4.87 -5.72
CA LEU A 32 -4.09 4.11 -6.65
C LEU A 32 -4.71 3.87 -8.02
N GLY A 33 -6.02 3.62 -8.08
CA GLY A 33 -6.71 3.41 -9.36
C GLY A 33 -6.63 4.65 -10.26
N GLU A 34 -6.80 5.83 -9.67
CA GLU A 34 -6.67 7.10 -10.37
C GLU A 34 -5.21 7.39 -10.74
N MET A 35 -4.28 7.19 -9.81
CA MET A 35 -2.84 7.39 -10.03
C MET A 35 -2.33 6.58 -11.22
N LEU A 36 -2.66 5.29 -11.28
CA LEU A 36 -2.25 4.41 -12.38
C LEU A 36 -2.83 4.86 -13.72
N ARG A 37 -4.08 5.35 -13.73
CA ARG A 37 -4.75 5.89 -14.91
C ARG A 37 -4.05 7.18 -15.39
N LEU A 38 -3.77 8.12 -14.49
CA LEU A 38 -3.10 9.38 -14.80
C LEU A 38 -1.64 9.18 -15.25
N GLY A 39 -0.94 8.25 -14.60
CA GLY A 39 0.40 7.79 -14.98
C GLY A 39 0.43 6.99 -16.29
N ARG A 40 -0.73 6.72 -16.91
CA ARG A 40 -0.90 5.93 -18.14
C ARG A 40 -0.24 4.55 -18.03
N SER A 41 -0.28 3.95 -16.84
CA SER A 41 0.21 2.60 -16.62
C SER A 41 -0.58 1.62 -17.48
N ARG A 42 0.14 0.75 -18.19
CA ARG A 42 -0.43 -0.36 -18.97
C ARG A 42 -0.16 -1.73 -18.34
N VAL A 43 0.40 -1.72 -17.14
CA VAL A 43 0.65 -2.96 -16.39
C VAL A 43 -0.69 -3.51 -15.94
N GLU A 44 -0.91 -4.80 -16.18
CA GLU A 44 -2.08 -5.50 -15.66
C GLU A 44 -1.93 -5.64 -14.14
N VAL A 45 -2.82 -4.98 -13.40
CA VAL A 45 -2.81 -4.97 -11.94
C VAL A 45 -4.13 -5.46 -11.38
N THR A 46 -4.07 -6.15 -10.25
CA THR A 46 -5.24 -6.40 -9.40
C THR A 46 -5.02 -5.72 -8.06
N ILE A 47 -5.84 -4.70 -7.77
CA ILE A 47 -5.76 -3.95 -6.52
C ILE A 47 -6.67 -4.61 -5.49
N ARG A 48 -6.16 -4.77 -4.27
CA ARG A 48 -6.94 -5.21 -3.11
C ARG A 48 -6.63 -4.32 -1.92
N THR A 49 -7.64 -3.67 -1.38
CA THR A 49 -7.54 -3.01 -0.07
C THR A 49 -7.53 -4.07 1.02
N VAL A 50 -6.42 -4.15 1.76
CA VAL A 50 -6.26 -5.04 2.91
C VAL A 50 -6.71 -4.33 4.18
N MET A 51 -6.34 -3.07 4.32
CA MET A 51 -6.67 -2.19 5.44
C MET A 51 -6.41 -0.73 5.07
N MET A 52 -6.84 0.20 5.92
CA MET A 52 -6.60 1.65 5.77
C MET A 52 -6.19 2.22 7.13
N ILE A 53 -4.93 2.02 7.51
CA ILE A 53 -4.42 2.34 8.86
C ILE A 53 -3.16 3.21 8.74
N ASP A 54 -2.92 4.04 9.75
CA ASP A 54 -1.63 4.70 9.92
C ASP A 54 -0.56 3.67 10.33
N SER A 55 0.62 3.71 9.70
CA SER A 55 1.71 2.79 10.04
C SER A 55 2.10 2.84 11.54
N LEU A 56 1.92 3.98 12.20
CA LEU A 56 2.18 4.13 13.64
C LEU A 56 1.18 3.37 14.52
N ASP A 57 -0.04 3.15 14.03
CA ASP A 57 -1.09 2.41 14.74
C ASP A 57 -1.13 0.93 14.36
N MET A 58 -0.33 0.52 13.37
CA MET A 58 -0.30 -0.86 12.88
C MET A 58 0.30 -1.80 13.94
N THR A 59 -0.39 -2.91 14.21
CA THR A 59 0.05 -3.96 15.15
C THR A 59 0.67 -5.17 14.45
N ASP A 60 1.27 -6.08 15.22
CA ASP A 60 1.79 -7.35 14.67
C ASP A 60 0.68 -8.22 14.05
N ALA A 61 -0.54 -8.14 14.59
CA ALA A 61 -1.70 -8.83 14.04
C ALA A 61 -2.06 -8.29 12.65
N ASP A 62 -1.99 -6.97 12.46
CA ASP A 62 -2.21 -6.33 11.16
C ASP A 62 -1.13 -6.73 10.16
N ARG A 63 0.14 -6.74 10.57
CA ARG A 63 1.25 -7.22 9.73
C ARG A 63 1.06 -8.69 9.33
N ALA A 64 0.56 -9.54 10.23
CA ALA A 64 0.26 -10.93 9.90
C ALA A 64 -0.81 -11.06 8.81
N VAL A 65 -1.82 -10.17 8.79
CA VAL A 65 -2.82 -10.11 7.70
C VAL A 65 -2.15 -9.73 6.36
N ILE A 66 -1.20 -8.79 6.36
CA ILE A 66 -0.45 -8.43 5.15
C ILE A 66 0.36 -9.63 4.64
N VAL A 67 1.11 -10.29 5.53
CA VAL A 67 1.88 -11.50 5.22
C VAL A 67 1.00 -12.61 4.64
N GLN A 68 -0.17 -12.84 5.24
CA GLN A 68 -1.14 -13.81 4.75
C GLN A 68 -1.62 -13.47 3.33
N ASN A 69 -1.95 -12.21 3.05
CA ASN A 69 -2.36 -11.79 1.71
C ASN A 69 -1.24 -11.96 0.68
N CYS A 70 0.01 -11.64 1.04
CA CYS A 70 1.17 -11.88 0.18
C CYS A 70 1.39 -13.37 -0.11
N THR A 71 1.11 -14.23 0.87
CA THR A 71 1.30 -15.68 0.76
C THR A 71 0.20 -16.32 -0.10
N GLN A 72 -1.05 -15.90 0.10
CA GLN A 72 -2.22 -16.53 -0.51
C GLN A 72 -2.50 -16.05 -1.93
N CYS A 73 -2.01 -14.88 -2.34
CA CYS A 73 -2.28 -14.38 -3.68
C CYS A 73 -1.53 -15.19 -4.76
N PRO A 74 -2.18 -15.48 -5.91
CA PRO A 74 -1.56 -16.26 -6.97
C PRO A 74 -0.45 -15.50 -7.70
N GLU A 75 -0.42 -14.17 -7.62
CA GLU A 75 0.60 -13.36 -8.29
C GLU A 75 1.97 -13.52 -7.64
N GLU A 76 3.02 -13.64 -8.47
CA GLU A 76 4.43 -13.72 -8.04
C GLU A 76 5.07 -12.34 -7.82
N ARG A 77 4.38 -11.27 -8.22
CA ARG A 77 4.83 -9.88 -8.15
C ARG A 77 3.80 -9.08 -7.37
N ILE A 78 4.24 -8.50 -6.25
CA ILE A 78 3.38 -7.81 -5.30
C ILE A 78 3.97 -6.43 -5.01
N VAL A 79 3.12 -5.42 -5.05
CA VAL A 79 3.39 -4.09 -4.50
C VAL A 79 2.51 -3.91 -3.28
N VAL A 80 3.07 -3.46 -2.17
CA VAL A 80 2.32 -3.11 -0.95
C VAL A 80 2.47 -1.60 -0.74
N THR A 81 1.36 -0.86 -0.77
CA THR A 81 1.38 0.55 -0.34
C THR A 81 1.24 0.60 1.17
N HIS A 82 2.12 1.37 1.81
CA HIS A 82 2.27 1.39 3.27
C HIS A 82 2.67 2.79 3.75
N GLY A 83 2.40 3.09 5.03
CA GLY A 83 2.94 4.27 5.69
C GLY A 83 4.45 4.15 5.93
N THR A 84 5.17 5.26 5.89
CA THR A 84 6.65 5.25 5.90
C THR A 84 7.25 4.91 7.26
N ASP A 85 6.55 5.19 8.36
CA ASP A 85 7.12 5.13 9.71
C ASP A 85 7.52 3.70 10.14
N THR A 86 6.66 2.71 9.89
CA THR A 86 6.88 1.31 10.29
C THR A 86 7.01 0.34 9.10
N MET A 87 7.24 0.87 7.89
CA MET A 87 7.36 0.06 6.67
C MET A 87 8.41 -1.04 6.77
N THR A 88 9.52 -0.76 7.44
CA THR A 88 10.64 -1.71 7.63
C THR A 88 10.25 -2.91 8.49
N GLU A 89 9.39 -2.72 9.49
CA GLU A 89 8.88 -3.80 10.35
C GLU A 89 7.97 -4.73 9.55
N THR A 90 7.07 -4.16 8.73
CA THR A 90 6.22 -4.93 7.82
C THR A 90 7.05 -5.68 6.78
N ALA A 91 8.09 -5.05 6.23
CA ALA A 91 9.02 -5.70 5.30
C ALA A 91 9.73 -6.90 5.95
N ALA A 92 10.17 -6.77 7.20
CA ALA A 92 10.80 -7.86 7.95
C ALA A 92 9.82 -9.02 8.19
N ALA A 93 8.57 -8.73 8.56
CA ALA A 93 7.53 -9.76 8.74
C ALA A 93 7.24 -10.52 7.44
N ILE A 94 7.17 -9.82 6.30
CA ILE A 94 7.00 -10.43 4.98
C ILE A 94 8.22 -11.31 4.63
N ALA A 95 9.44 -10.79 4.79
CA ALA A 95 10.67 -11.50 4.44
C ALA A 95 10.86 -12.79 5.25
N ALA A 96 10.34 -12.85 6.49
CA ALA A 96 10.41 -14.05 7.32
C ALA A 96 9.54 -15.22 6.80
N THR A 97 8.53 -14.95 5.98
CA THR A 97 7.53 -15.95 5.55
C THR A 97 7.48 -16.15 4.03
N VAL A 98 7.60 -15.06 3.26
CA VAL A 98 7.40 -15.07 1.80
C VAL A 98 8.77 -15.08 1.11
N SER A 99 9.20 -16.24 0.63
CA SER A 99 10.54 -16.44 0.06
C SER A 99 10.58 -16.61 -1.47
N HIS A 100 9.45 -16.95 -2.11
CA HIS A 100 9.40 -17.29 -3.53
C HIS A 100 8.83 -16.19 -4.43
N LYS A 101 8.28 -15.14 -3.84
CA LYS A 101 7.63 -14.03 -4.55
C LYS A 101 8.47 -12.77 -4.48
N THR A 102 8.32 -11.89 -5.48
CA THR A 102 8.88 -10.53 -5.43
C THR A 102 7.87 -9.61 -4.76
N VAL A 103 8.22 -9.07 -3.60
CA VAL A 103 7.39 -8.12 -2.86
C VAL A 103 8.12 -6.78 -2.73
N VAL A 104 7.50 -5.71 -3.21
CA VAL A 104 8.00 -4.34 -3.10
C VAL A 104 7.07 -3.56 -2.19
N LEU A 105 7.61 -2.96 -1.13
CA LEU A 105 6.88 -2.00 -0.31
C LEU A 105 7.18 -0.59 -0.80
N THR A 106 6.15 0.25 -0.82
CA THR A 106 6.28 1.65 -1.20
C THR A 106 5.33 2.51 -0.38
N GLY A 107 5.68 3.78 -0.23
CA GLY A 107 4.96 4.77 0.54
C GLY A 107 5.26 6.16 -0.01
N ALA A 108 4.56 7.16 0.49
CA ALA A 108 4.81 8.55 0.18
C ALA A 108 5.09 9.33 1.48
N MET A 109 5.91 10.37 1.41
CA MET A 109 6.10 11.31 2.52
C MET A 109 5.05 12.43 2.51
N ILE A 110 4.45 12.71 1.34
CA ILE A 110 3.44 13.76 1.16
C ILE A 110 2.13 13.13 0.66
N PRO A 111 0.96 13.40 1.27
CA PRO A 111 -0.29 12.79 0.85
C PRO A 111 -0.64 13.10 -0.61
N TYR A 112 -1.22 12.12 -1.31
CA TYR A 112 -1.56 12.27 -2.73
C TYR A 112 -2.47 13.48 -2.99
N ALA A 113 -3.43 13.72 -2.09
CA ALA A 113 -4.39 14.82 -2.19
C ALA A 113 -3.75 16.24 -2.20
N PHE A 114 -2.47 16.38 -1.83
CA PHE A 114 -1.82 17.68 -1.63
C PHE A 114 -1.13 18.22 -2.90
N GLY A 115 -1.27 17.53 -4.05
CA GLY A 115 -0.85 18.01 -5.38
C GLY A 115 0.66 18.01 -5.66
N SER A 116 1.52 17.96 -4.63
CA SER A 116 2.98 17.85 -4.74
C SER A 116 3.51 16.54 -4.12
N SER A 117 2.72 15.47 -4.22
CA SER A 117 3.06 14.16 -3.64
C SER A 117 4.27 13.52 -4.35
N ASP A 118 5.06 12.77 -3.58
CA ASP A 118 6.15 11.91 -4.05
C ASP A 118 5.71 10.47 -4.39
N GLY A 119 4.41 10.19 -4.20
CA GLY A 119 3.78 8.90 -4.50
C GLY A 119 3.51 8.61 -5.97
#